data_AF-S4NR34-F1
#
_entry.id   AF-S4NR34-F1
#
_cell.length_a   1.000
_cell.length_b   1.000
_cell.length_c   1.000
_cell.angle_alpha   90.00
_cell.angle_beta   90.00
_cell.angle_gamma   90.00
#
_symmetry.space_group_name_H-M   'P 1'
#
loop_
_entity.id
_entity.type
_entity.pdbx_description
1 polymer ?
#
loop_
_entity_poly.entity_id
_entity_poly.type
_entity_poly.pdbx_seq_one_letter_code
_entity_poly.pdbx_strand_id
1 'polypeptide(L)'
;FRRRRSTHRRSKSLGKEHWDEVVLSDSISKFPAYERVVLKQPGFVRPVIVLGAVADIARERLLSESPDKFSSPKMDSTLEDSKSKSTSIIRLSSIRSIMERAKHA
;
A
#
# COMPACT_ATOMS: atom_id res chain seq x y z
N PHE A 1 2.81 -18.53 -38.24
CA PHE A 1 1.78 -18.16 -37.25
C PHE A 1 1.98 -18.94 -35.95
N ARG A 2 2.66 -18.37 -34.93
CA ARG A 2 2.74 -18.97 -33.59
C ARG A 2 1.71 -18.31 -32.68
N ARG A 3 0.61 -19.02 -32.37
CA ARG A 3 -0.36 -18.60 -31.35
C ARG A 3 0.33 -18.65 -29.98
N ARG A 4 0.49 -17.49 -29.33
CA ARG A 4 0.86 -17.39 -27.91
C ARG A 4 -0.25 -18.06 -27.09
N ARG A 5 0.07 -19.14 -26.37
CA ARG A 5 -0.83 -19.79 -25.41
C ARG A 5 -1.09 -18.85 -24.23
N SER A 6 -2.37 -18.68 -23.89
CA SER A 6 -2.83 -17.96 -22.71
C SER A 6 -2.38 -18.69 -21.44
N THR A 7 -1.62 -17.99 -20.58
CA THR A 7 -1.12 -18.48 -19.30
C THR A 7 -2.07 -18.19 -18.13
N HIS A 8 -3.34 -17.85 -18.40
CA HIS A 8 -4.33 -17.42 -17.41
C HIS A 8 -4.80 -18.47 -16.38
N ARG A 9 -4.13 -19.62 -16.27
CA ARG A 9 -4.50 -20.67 -15.30
C ARG A 9 -3.31 -21.17 -14.49
N ARG A 10 -2.57 -20.24 -13.87
CA ARG A 10 -1.66 -20.61 -12.78
C ARG A 10 -2.00 -19.74 -11.58
N SER A 11 -2.64 -20.34 -10.59
CA SER A 11 -2.77 -19.79 -9.24
C SER A 11 -1.36 -19.70 -8.64
N LYS A 12 -0.63 -18.62 -8.96
CA LYS A 12 0.65 -18.34 -8.33
C LYS A 12 0.36 -17.69 -6.98
N SER A 13 0.72 -18.36 -5.91
CA SER A 13 0.80 -17.75 -4.58
C SER A 13 1.67 -16.49 -4.69
N LEU A 14 1.17 -15.37 -4.16
CA LEU A 14 1.84 -14.08 -4.16
C LEU A 14 2.99 -14.11 -3.16
N GLY A 15 4.07 -14.77 -3.55
CA GLY A 15 5.32 -14.82 -2.80
C GLY A 15 6.16 -13.57 -3.02
N LYS A 16 7.08 -13.33 -2.08
CA LYS A 16 8.03 -12.21 -2.02
C LYS A 16 8.82 -11.96 -3.32
N GLU A 17 9.03 -13.00 -4.12
CA GLU A 17 9.79 -12.95 -5.38
C GLU A 17 8.99 -12.48 -6.61
N HIS A 18 7.67 -12.26 -6.49
CA HIS A 18 6.79 -11.91 -7.61
C HIS A 18 6.25 -10.47 -7.54
N TRP A 19 6.72 -9.62 -6.62
CA TRP A 19 6.26 -8.23 -6.51
C TRP A 19 6.61 -7.38 -7.74
N ASP A 20 7.78 -7.58 -8.33
CA ASP A 20 8.19 -6.88 -9.55
C ASP A 20 7.29 -7.24 -10.74
N GLU A 21 6.86 -8.50 -10.84
CA GLU A 21 5.85 -8.89 -11.83
C GLU A 21 4.52 -8.18 -11.57
N VAL A 22 4.05 -7.97 -10.34
CA VAL A 22 2.79 -7.23 -10.08
C VAL A 22 2.93 -5.73 -10.42
N VAL A 23 4.04 -5.11 -10.04
CA VAL A 23 4.29 -3.68 -10.31
C VAL A 23 4.47 -3.41 -11.80
N LEU A 24 5.07 -4.35 -12.54
CA LEU A 24 5.45 -4.18 -13.94
C LEU A 24 4.59 -4.96 -14.95
N SER A 25 3.77 -5.93 -14.55
CA SER A 25 2.87 -6.67 -15.47
C SER A 25 1.66 -5.87 -15.91
N ASP A 26 1.28 -4.84 -15.15
CA ASP A 26 0.35 -3.79 -15.57
C ASP A 26 1.04 -2.72 -16.45
N SER A 27 2.06 -3.10 -17.24
CA SER A 27 2.87 -2.21 -18.10
C SER A 27 2.10 -1.56 -19.28
N ILE A 28 0.78 -1.61 -19.27
CA ILE A 28 -0.02 -0.56 -19.90
C ILE A 28 -0.55 0.30 -18.75
N SER A 29 0.20 1.36 -18.44
CA SER A 29 -0.29 2.44 -17.60
C SER A 29 -1.73 2.76 -18.00
N LYS A 30 -2.68 2.61 -17.07
CA LYS A 30 -4.09 2.97 -17.29
C LYS A 30 -4.28 4.49 -17.46
N PHE A 31 -3.21 5.26 -17.24
CA PHE A 31 -3.20 6.70 -17.40
C PHE A 31 -2.88 7.06 -18.85
N PRO A 32 -3.62 8.03 -19.44
CA PRO A 32 -3.25 8.60 -20.73
C PRO A 32 -1.90 9.34 -20.62
N ALA A 33 -1.25 9.59 -21.76
CA ALA A 33 0.00 10.37 -21.78
C ALA A 33 -0.18 11.80 -21.21
N TYR A 34 -1.39 12.37 -21.37
CA TYR A 34 -1.75 13.67 -20.82
C TYR A 34 -3.10 13.58 -20.12
N GLU A 35 -3.14 13.89 -18.82
CA GLU A 35 -4.35 14.01 -18.03
C GLU A 35 -4.57 15.49 -17.68
N ARG A 36 -5.76 16.03 -18.00
CA ARG A 36 -6.11 17.41 -17.62
C ARG A 36 -6.48 17.44 -16.15
N VAL A 37 -5.69 18.14 -15.34
CA VAL A 37 -5.90 18.26 -13.89
C VAL A 37 -6.28 19.67 -13.47
N VAL A 38 -6.92 19.80 -12.32
CA VAL A 38 -7.27 21.09 -11.68
C VAL A 38 -6.87 21.07 -10.21
N LEU A 39 -6.58 22.24 -9.64
CA LEU A 39 -6.27 22.35 -8.22
C LEU A 39 -7.54 22.20 -7.38
N LYS A 40 -7.51 21.29 -6.41
CA LYS A 40 -8.64 21.02 -5.50
C LYS A 40 -8.14 20.74 -4.08
N GLN A 41 -8.85 21.27 -3.09
CA GLN A 41 -8.62 20.91 -1.70
C GLN A 41 -9.23 19.53 -1.39
N PRO A 42 -8.49 18.62 -0.73
CA PRO A 42 -9.00 17.29 -0.40
C PRO A 42 -10.10 17.39 0.66
N GLY A 43 -11.21 16.69 0.44
CA GLY A 43 -12.33 16.59 1.41
C GLY A 43 -12.13 15.48 2.46
N PHE A 44 -10.91 14.99 2.62
CA PHE A 44 -10.55 13.89 3.52
C PHE A 44 -9.12 14.06 4.02
N VAL A 45 -8.79 13.39 5.13
CA VAL A 45 -7.43 13.35 5.66
C VAL A 45 -6.58 12.40 4.81
N ARG A 46 -5.57 12.95 4.11
CA ARG A 46 -4.74 12.18 3.16
C ARG A 46 -3.86 11.17 3.91
N PRO A 47 -3.64 9.95 3.40
CA PRO A 47 -2.66 9.02 3.96
C PRO A 47 -1.22 9.58 3.85
N VAL A 48 -0.34 9.17 4.77
CA VAL A 48 1.05 9.64 4.82
C VAL A 48 2.01 8.47 4.57
N ILE A 49 2.95 8.65 3.66
CA ILE A 49 3.97 7.65 3.32
C ILE A 49 5.33 8.21 3.72
N VAL A 50 5.98 7.57 4.70
CA VAL A 50 7.33 7.92 5.13
C VAL A 50 8.32 6.95 4.50
N LEU A 51 9.28 7.49 3.73
CA LEU A 51 10.36 6.75 3.09
C LEU A 51 11.71 7.20 3.66
N GLY A 52 12.72 6.34 3.60
CA GLY A 52 14.08 6.63 4.05
C GLY A 52 14.52 5.79 5.26
N ALA A 53 15.78 5.99 5.67
CA ALA A 53 16.45 5.16 6.68
C ALA A 53 15.86 5.26 8.10
N VAL A 54 15.11 6.33 8.38
CA VAL A 54 14.48 6.60 9.69
C VAL A 54 12.95 6.48 9.64
N ALA A 55 12.40 5.90 8.57
CA ALA A 55 10.96 5.87 8.33
C ALA A 55 10.18 5.04 9.36
N ASP A 56 10.81 4.06 9.98
CA ASP A 56 10.25 3.29 11.09
C ASP A 56 10.15 4.11 12.37
N ILE A 57 11.23 4.79 12.77
CA ILE A 57 11.27 5.68 13.94
C ILE A 57 10.27 6.82 13.77
N ALA A 58 10.24 7.48 12.61
CA ALA A 58 9.31 8.56 12.34
C ALA A 58 7.85 8.09 12.45
N ARG A 59 7.54 6.90 11.92
CA ARG A 59 6.20 6.32 12.04
C ARG A 59 5.82 6.04 13.50
N GLU A 60 6.73 5.45 14.27
CA GLU A 60 6.51 5.17 15.70
C GLU A 60 6.24 6.44 16.48
N ARG A 61 7.03 7.49 16.24
CA ARG A 61 6.89 8.81 16.85
C ARG A 61 5.56 9.48 16.53
N LEU A 62 5.14 9.45 15.26
CA LEU A 62 3.84 10.01 14.85
C LEU A 62 2.67 9.31 15.54
N LEU A 63 2.74 7.98 15.70
CA LEU A 63 1.70 7.18 16.35
C LEU A 63 1.65 7.39 17.86
N SER A 64 2.80 7.59 18.51
CA SER A 64 2.87 7.77 19.97
C SER A 64 2.63 9.21 20.42
N GLU A 65 3.18 10.19 19.69
CA GLU A 65 3.14 11.60 20.06
C GLU A 65 1.89 12.32 19.54
N SER A 66 1.23 11.81 18.50
CA SER A 66 0.00 12.40 17.93
C SER A 66 -1.06 11.34 17.56
N PRO A 67 -1.52 10.52 18.54
CA PRO A 67 -2.48 9.45 18.30
C PRO A 67 -3.87 9.94 17.89
N ASP A 68 -4.18 11.22 18.14
CA ASP A 68 -5.38 11.90 17.68
C ASP A 68 -5.38 12.11 16.17
N LYS A 69 -4.19 12.23 15.54
CA LYS A 69 -4.02 12.54 14.12
C LYS A 69 -3.57 11.36 13.27
N PHE A 70 -2.87 10.38 13.83
CA PHE A 70 -2.28 9.27 13.08
C PHE A 70 -2.78 7.91 13.56
N SER A 71 -2.88 6.94 12.64
CA SER A 71 -3.19 5.55 12.96
C SER A 71 -2.58 4.60 11.91
N SER A 72 -2.10 3.43 12.33
CA SER A 72 -1.46 2.48 11.42
C SER A 72 -2.50 1.60 10.70
N PRO A 73 -2.43 1.43 9.37
CA PRO A 73 -3.30 0.53 8.61
C PRO A 73 -2.85 -0.93 8.68
N LYS A 74 -1.73 -1.23 9.34
CA LYS A 74 -1.26 -2.60 9.56
C LYS A 74 -2.22 -3.29 10.52
N MET A 75 -2.69 -4.48 10.15
CA MET A 75 -3.42 -5.35 11.06
C MET A 75 -2.40 -5.97 12.01
N ASP A 76 -2.64 -5.89 13.32
CA ASP A 76 -1.89 -6.68 14.30
C ASP A 76 -2.12 -8.15 13.96
N SER A 77 -1.12 -8.79 13.36
CA SER A 77 -1.06 -10.24 13.26
C SER A 77 -0.76 -10.76 14.66
N THR A 78 -1.77 -10.84 15.52
CA THR A 78 -1.66 -11.29 16.92
C THR A 78 -1.29 -12.78 17.06
N LEU A 79 -0.89 -13.48 16.00
CA LEU A 79 -0.66 -14.93 16.05
C LEU A 79 0.37 -15.42 15.02
N GLU A 80 1.59 -14.90 14.94
CA GLU A 80 2.69 -15.72 14.40
C GLU A 80 4.03 -15.28 15.01
N ASP A 81 4.48 -16.08 15.97
CA ASP A 81 5.85 -16.19 16.45
C ASP A 81 6.75 -16.60 15.27
N SER A 82 7.28 -15.65 14.50
CA SER A 82 8.31 -15.95 13.50
C SER A 82 9.09 -14.71 13.08
N LYS A 83 10.39 -14.75 13.38
CA LYS A 83 11.50 -13.82 13.06
C LYS A 83 11.68 -13.42 11.59
N SER A 84 10.68 -13.55 10.73
CA SER A 84 10.71 -13.00 9.37
C SER A 84 9.92 -11.71 9.33
N LYS A 85 10.60 -10.57 9.12
CA LYS A 85 9.99 -9.28 8.77
C LYS A 85 9.29 -9.42 7.42
N SER A 86 8.17 -10.13 7.38
CA SER A 86 7.37 -10.27 6.17
C SER A 86 6.82 -8.88 5.85
N THR A 87 7.04 -8.46 4.61
CA THR A 87 6.50 -7.23 4.05
C THR A 87 4.98 -7.31 4.11
N SER A 88 4.38 -6.78 5.18
CA SER A 88 2.94 -6.86 5.41
C SER A 88 2.21 -6.05 4.36
N ILE A 89 1.32 -6.73 3.63
CA ILE A 89 0.47 -6.11 2.62
C ILE A 89 -0.53 -5.20 3.34
N ILE A 90 -0.57 -3.92 2.94
CA ILE A 90 -1.56 -2.97 3.45
C ILE A 90 -2.78 -2.98 2.53
N ARG A 91 -3.96 -3.21 3.11
CA ARG A 91 -5.23 -3.22 2.37
C ARG A 91 -5.81 -1.81 2.26
N LEU A 92 -6.33 -1.46 1.08
CA LEU A 92 -7.01 -0.17 0.85
C LEU A 92 -8.23 0.04 1.77
N SER A 93 -8.90 -1.04 2.17
CA SER A 93 -10.01 -0.99 3.12
C SER A 93 -9.58 -0.47 4.50
N SER A 94 -8.39 -0.88 4.98
CA SER A 94 -7.85 -0.46 6.26
C SER A 94 -7.50 1.04 6.24
N ILE A 95 -6.89 1.50 5.14
CA ILE A 95 -6.59 2.92 4.92
C ILE A 95 -7.88 3.76 4.93
N ARG A 96 -8.91 3.34 4.19
CA ARG A 96 -10.21 4.04 4.15
C ARG A 96 -10.85 4.14 5.52
N SER A 97 -10.87 3.05 6.30
CA SER A 97 -11.44 3.03 7.65
C SER A 97 -10.74 4.02 8.60
N ILE A 98 -9.44 4.24 8.44
CA ILE A 98 -8.70 5.23 9.24
C ILE A 98 -9.04 6.65 8.81
N MET A 99 -9.10 6.92 7.51
CA MET A 99 -9.44 8.24 6.96
C MET A 99 -10.86 8.69 7.33
N GLU A 100 -11.81 7.75 7.40
CA GLU A 100 -13.18 8.00 7.88
C GLU A 100 -13.23 8.45 9.34
N ARG A 101 -12.22 8.08 10.15
CA ARG A 101 -12.06 8.57 11.53
C ARG A 101 -11.29 9.90 11.60
N ALA A 102 -11.13 10.58 10.47
CA ALA A 102 -10.39 11.84 10.33
C ALA A 102 -8.92 11.74 10.79
N LYS A 103 -8.28 10.59 10.58
CA LYS A 103 -6.84 10.39 10.86
C LYS A 103 -6.05 10.10 9.59
N HIS A 104 -4.78 10.47 9.62
CA HIS A 104 -3.80 10.04 8.64
C HIS A 104 -3.51 8.55 8.87
N ALA A 105 -3.73 7.75 7.83
CA ALA A 105 -3.25 6.36 7.75
C ALA A 105 -1.75 6.32 7.44
#